data_AF-A0AAJ1NIG9-F1
#
_entry.id   AF-A0AAJ1NIG9-F1
#
_cell.length_a   1.000
_cell.length_b   1.000
_cell.length_c   1.000
_cell.angle_alpha   90.00
_cell.angle_beta   90.00
_cell.angle_gamma   90.00
#
_symmetry.space_group_name_H-M   'P 1'
#
loop_
_entity.id
_entity.type
_entity.pdbx_description
1 polymer ?
#
loop_
_entity_poly.entity_id
_entity_poly.type
_entity_poly.pdbx_seq_one_letter_code
_entity_poly.pdbx_strand_id
1 'polypeptide(L)'
;MKSTAHLFRAILALSLLTGCSSYRPAPAAFHEVLDQPYRLGAGDRIRVTVFEQDGLTNTYSVDQSGYISFPLVGAVPARGHTAQQLEKEIADKLRQGYLRDPDVSVEIDRYRPIFVMGEVGAAGQYSYVPGLTVQKAIAIAGGFTPRANQESVDITRDINGKVMTGRVQTSDPLLPGDTVYVRERLF
;
A
#
# COMPACT_ATOMS: atom_id res chain seq x y z
N MET A 1 68.44 -34.56 -27.43
CA MET A 1 69.25 -33.33 -27.47
C MET A 1 68.35 -32.14 -27.82
N LYS A 2 68.27 -31.16 -26.90
CA LYS A 2 67.82 -29.74 -27.04
C LYS A 2 66.34 -29.52 -27.45
N SER A 3 65.44 -29.10 -26.54
CA SER A 3 65.27 -27.78 -25.87
C SER A 3 64.68 -26.69 -26.77
N THR A 4 63.44 -26.30 -26.49
CA THR A 4 62.87 -24.92 -26.53
C THR A 4 61.41 -25.01 -26.03
N ALA A 5 61.10 -24.65 -24.78
CA ALA A 5 60.88 -23.28 -24.27
C ALA A 5 59.43 -22.77 -24.50
N HIS A 6 58.70 -22.72 -23.38
CA HIS A 6 57.64 -21.76 -23.03
C HIS A 6 56.55 -21.44 -24.06
N LEU A 7 55.43 -22.17 -24.00
CA LEU A 7 54.15 -21.62 -24.48
C LEU A 7 53.44 -20.90 -23.34
N PHE A 8 53.30 -19.61 -23.57
CA PHE A 8 52.91 -18.56 -22.66
C PHE A 8 51.41 -18.62 -22.36
N ARG A 9 51.09 -18.30 -21.11
CA ARG A 9 49.76 -18.06 -20.52
C ARG A 9 48.77 -17.35 -21.45
N ALA A 10 47.56 -17.91 -21.56
CA ALA A 10 46.35 -17.13 -21.86
C ALA A 10 45.16 -17.73 -21.10
N ILE A 11 45.18 -17.59 -19.78
CA ILE A 11 43.98 -17.75 -18.95
C ILE A 11 43.15 -16.48 -19.18
N LEU A 12 42.10 -16.61 -19.98
CA LEU A 12 41.14 -15.56 -20.29
C LEU A 12 40.33 -15.26 -19.03
N ALA A 13 40.80 -14.29 -18.25
CA ALA A 13 40.11 -13.78 -17.08
C ALA A 13 39.08 -12.71 -17.49
N LEU A 14 37.81 -13.01 -17.19
CA LEU A 14 36.84 -12.13 -16.53
C LEU A 14 36.43 -10.81 -17.21
N SER A 15 35.14 -10.74 -17.57
CA SER A 15 34.28 -9.62 -17.17
C SER A 15 32.82 -9.99 -17.41
N LEU A 16 32.21 -10.65 -16.41
CA LEU A 16 30.77 -10.61 -16.26
C LEU A 16 30.41 -9.14 -16.01
N LEU A 17 29.98 -8.44 -17.06
CA LEU A 17 29.28 -7.17 -16.97
C LEU A 17 27.94 -7.45 -16.31
N THR A 18 27.93 -7.64 -14.98
CA THR A 18 26.73 -7.41 -14.16
C THR A 18 26.49 -5.90 -14.18
N GLY A 19 25.91 -5.43 -15.30
CA GLY A 19 25.38 -4.10 -15.39
C GLY A 19 24.44 -3.90 -14.20
N CYS A 20 24.74 -2.91 -13.36
CA CYS A 20 23.82 -2.43 -12.35
C CYS A 20 22.64 -1.79 -13.07
N SER A 21 21.71 -2.61 -13.58
CA SER A 21 20.42 -2.11 -14.04
C SER A 21 19.68 -1.66 -12.78
N SER A 22 19.63 -0.35 -12.57
CA SER A 22 18.85 0.31 -11.51
C SER A 22 17.34 0.22 -11.76
N TYR A 23 16.92 -0.58 -12.74
CA TYR A 23 15.53 -0.95 -12.96
C TYR A 23 15.12 -1.98 -11.92
N ARG A 24 14.27 -1.56 -10.97
CA ARG A 24 13.62 -2.43 -10.00
C ARG A 24 12.18 -2.67 -10.48
N PRO A 25 11.90 -3.73 -11.26
CA PRO A 25 10.52 -4.04 -11.62
C PRO A 25 9.69 -4.23 -10.36
N ALA A 26 8.41 -3.88 -10.42
CA ALA A 26 7.49 -4.20 -9.34
C ALA A 26 7.51 -5.72 -9.08
N PRO A 27 7.70 -6.15 -7.81
CA PRO A 27 7.53 -7.55 -7.41
C PRO A 27 6.14 -8.07 -7.82
N ALA A 28 6.02 -9.37 -8.15
CA ALA A 28 4.74 -9.98 -8.52
C ALA A 28 3.61 -9.73 -7.49
N ALA A 29 3.98 -9.69 -6.20
CA ALA A 29 3.10 -9.37 -5.08
C ALA A 29 2.36 -8.01 -5.22
N PHE A 30 2.87 -7.06 -6.01
CA PHE A 30 2.19 -5.78 -6.27
C PHE A 30 0.88 -5.95 -7.04
N HIS A 31 0.80 -6.95 -7.91
CA HIS A 31 -0.39 -7.20 -8.71
C HIS A 31 -1.32 -8.19 -8.00
N GLU A 32 -0.77 -9.22 -7.36
CA GLU A 32 -1.56 -10.22 -6.61
C GLU A 32 -2.43 -9.61 -5.49
N VAL A 33 -1.92 -8.54 -4.84
CA VAL A 33 -2.66 -7.88 -3.75
C VAL A 33 -3.91 -7.11 -4.25
N LEU A 34 -3.99 -6.80 -5.54
CA LEU A 34 -5.12 -6.08 -6.12
C LEU A 34 -6.39 -6.93 -6.21
N ASP A 35 -6.24 -8.25 -6.31
CA ASP A 35 -7.35 -9.20 -6.40
C ASP A 35 -7.85 -9.66 -5.02
N GLN A 36 -7.22 -9.19 -3.95
CA GLN A 36 -7.57 -9.56 -2.58
C GLN A 36 -8.61 -8.59 -2.00
N PRO A 37 -9.53 -9.08 -1.12
CA PRO A 37 -10.40 -8.19 -0.37
C PRO A 37 -9.60 -7.17 0.42
N TYR A 38 -10.09 -5.94 0.46
CA TYR A 38 -9.42 -4.87 1.18
C TYR A 38 -9.30 -5.19 2.67
N ARG A 39 -8.11 -4.99 3.20
CA ARG A 39 -7.78 -5.17 4.61
C ARG A 39 -7.51 -3.82 5.26
N LEU A 40 -8.13 -3.63 6.41
CA LEU A 40 -8.02 -2.42 7.20
C LEU A 40 -6.57 -2.24 7.70
N GLY A 41 -6.18 -0.99 7.86
CA GLY A 41 -4.86 -0.56 8.30
C GLY A 41 -4.91 0.80 8.95
N ALA A 42 -3.78 1.21 9.54
CA ALA A 42 -3.70 2.47 10.26
C ALA A 42 -4.07 3.65 9.35
N GLY A 43 -4.86 4.58 9.88
CA GLY A 43 -5.36 5.75 9.14
C GLY A 43 -6.68 5.55 8.40
N ASP A 44 -7.21 4.32 8.35
CA ASP A 44 -8.58 4.10 7.87
C ASP A 44 -9.59 4.64 8.88
N ARG A 45 -10.74 5.07 8.37
CA ARG A 45 -11.94 5.36 9.15
C ARG A 45 -13.07 4.45 8.70
N ILE A 46 -13.79 3.92 9.67
CA ILE A 46 -14.90 3.00 9.46
C ILE A 46 -16.15 3.56 10.11
N ARG A 47 -17.29 3.42 9.45
CA ARG A 47 -18.60 3.59 10.05
C ARG A 47 -18.99 2.26 10.67
N VAL A 48 -19.26 2.25 11.97
CA VAL A 48 -19.88 1.10 12.62
C VAL A 48 -21.30 1.48 12.98
N THR A 49 -22.25 0.65 12.58
CA THR A 49 -23.66 0.78 12.94
C THR A 49 -24.02 -0.42 13.81
N VAL A 50 -24.66 -0.16 14.94
CA VAL A 50 -25.20 -1.20 15.82
C VAL A 50 -26.70 -0.92 15.93
N PHE A 51 -27.53 -1.85 15.45
CA PHE A 51 -28.97 -1.66 15.36
C PHE A 51 -29.58 -1.36 16.73
N GLU A 52 -30.48 -0.37 16.78
CA GLU A 52 -31.10 0.15 18.02
C GLU A 52 -30.12 0.65 19.11
N GLN A 53 -28.85 0.85 18.76
CA GLN A 53 -27.81 1.33 19.68
C GLN A 53 -27.11 2.58 19.14
N ASP A 54 -27.81 3.71 19.19
CA ASP A 54 -27.28 5.00 18.71
C ASP A 54 -25.98 5.41 19.44
N GLY A 55 -25.84 5.07 20.72
CA GLY A 55 -24.63 5.34 21.51
C GLY A 55 -23.39 4.56 21.06
N LEU A 56 -23.56 3.49 20.27
CA LEU A 56 -22.49 2.68 19.70
C LEU A 56 -22.27 2.96 18.21
N THR A 57 -23.26 3.56 17.54
CA THR A 57 -23.25 3.86 16.11
C THR A 57 -22.48 5.15 15.82
N ASN A 58 -21.25 5.02 15.33
CA ASN A 58 -20.38 6.16 15.06
C ASN A 58 -19.29 5.83 14.02
N THR A 59 -18.49 6.82 13.65
CA THR A 59 -17.27 6.63 12.86
C THR A 59 -16.07 6.48 13.77
N TYR A 60 -15.31 5.40 13.59
CA TYR A 60 -14.12 5.06 14.35
C TYR A 60 -12.89 5.09 13.44
N SER A 61 -11.74 5.45 14.00
CA SER A 61 -10.47 5.47 13.26
C SER A 61 -9.60 4.29 13.69
N VAL A 62 -8.91 3.67 12.73
CA VAL A 62 -7.88 2.66 13.00
C VAL A 62 -6.60 3.38 13.39
N ASP A 63 -6.14 3.16 14.62
CA ASP A 63 -4.96 3.81 15.18
C ASP A 63 -3.64 3.25 14.61
N GLN A 64 -2.51 3.83 15.04
CA GLN A 64 -1.18 3.39 14.62
C GLN A 64 -0.84 1.96 15.06
N SER A 65 -1.45 1.46 16.14
CA SER A 65 -1.29 0.10 16.62
C SER A 65 -2.15 -0.90 15.83
N GLY A 66 -3.13 -0.42 15.05
CA GLY A 66 -4.04 -1.23 14.26
C GLY A 66 -5.35 -1.57 14.96
N TYR A 67 -5.73 -0.83 15.99
CA TYR A 67 -6.94 -1.03 16.77
C TYR A 67 -7.97 0.08 16.51
N ILE A 68 -9.24 -0.22 16.75
CA ILE A 68 -10.25 0.80 17.01
C ILE A 68 -10.55 0.85 18.51
N SER A 69 -10.88 2.04 19.01
CA SER A 69 -11.44 2.21 20.35
C SER A 69 -12.95 2.18 20.25
N PHE A 70 -13.58 1.11 20.74
CA PHE A 70 -15.02 0.90 20.68
C PHE A 70 -15.62 0.96 22.09
N PRO A 71 -16.76 1.64 22.30
CA PRO A 71 -17.39 1.69 23.62
C PRO A 71 -17.74 0.30 24.15
N LEU A 72 -17.74 0.15 25.48
CA LEU A 72 -18.00 -1.09 26.22
C LEU A 72 -16.92 -2.17 26.09
N VAL A 73 -16.45 -2.47 24.87
CA VAL A 73 -15.50 -3.58 24.61
C VAL A 73 -14.05 -3.13 24.48
N GLY A 74 -13.79 -1.81 24.51
CA GLY A 74 -12.45 -1.23 24.52
C GLY A 74 -11.74 -1.37 23.18
N ALA A 75 -10.47 -1.77 23.21
CA ALA A 75 -9.67 -1.95 22.01
C ALA A 75 -10.11 -3.19 21.22
N VAL A 76 -10.43 -2.99 19.94
CA VAL A 76 -10.79 -4.07 19.00
C VAL A 76 -9.75 -4.11 17.88
N PRO A 77 -9.09 -5.25 17.63
CA PRO A 77 -8.11 -5.37 16.55
C PRO A 77 -8.80 -5.19 15.19
N ALA A 78 -8.28 -4.26 14.37
CA ALA A 78 -8.83 -3.95 13.05
C ALA A 78 -7.83 -4.22 11.92
N ARG A 79 -6.53 -4.00 12.15
CA ARG A 79 -5.49 -4.21 11.14
C ARG A 79 -5.54 -5.63 10.59
N GLY A 80 -5.52 -5.74 9.27
CA GLY A 80 -5.54 -7.03 8.58
C GLY A 80 -6.94 -7.64 8.46
N HIS A 81 -7.94 -7.15 9.19
CA HIS A 81 -9.32 -7.59 9.03
C HIS A 81 -9.96 -6.95 7.80
N THR A 82 -10.87 -7.69 7.16
CA THR A 82 -11.88 -7.11 6.27
C THR A 82 -12.98 -6.44 7.12
N ALA A 83 -13.82 -5.61 6.50
CA ALA A 83 -14.97 -5.02 7.19
C ALA A 83 -15.88 -6.08 7.82
N GLN A 84 -16.17 -7.16 7.07
CA GLN A 84 -16.98 -8.30 7.54
C GLN A 84 -16.34 -9.05 8.73
N GLN A 85 -15.00 -9.19 8.73
CA GLN A 85 -14.29 -9.81 9.85
C GLN A 85 -14.37 -8.93 11.11
N LEU A 86 -14.21 -7.62 10.94
CA LEU A 86 -14.31 -6.67 12.04
C LEU A 86 -15.75 -6.57 12.60
N GLU A 87 -16.75 -6.63 11.73
CA GLU A 87 -18.16 -6.70 12.10
C GLU A 87 -18.43 -7.87 13.04
N LYS A 88 -18.00 -9.08 12.63
CA LYS A 88 -18.12 -10.29 13.45
C LYS A 88 -17.41 -10.14 14.79
N GLU A 89 -16.18 -9.62 14.78
CA GLU A 89 -15.38 -9.41 16.00
C GLU A 89 -16.08 -8.46 16.99
N ILE A 90 -16.64 -7.35 16.51
CA ILE A 90 -17.38 -6.39 17.34
C ILE A 90 -18.65 -7.04 17.90
N ALA A 91 -19.43 -7.73 17.06
CA ALA A 91 -20.64 -8.44 17.48
C ALA A 91 -20.33 -9.50 18.55
N ASP A 92 -19.28 -10.29 18.36
CA ASP A 92 -18.86 -11.35 19.28
C ASP A 92 -18.40 -10.78 20.63
N LYS A 93 -17.70 -9.63 20.65
CA LYS A 93 -17.32 -8.93 21.88
C LYS A 93 -18.52 -8.30 22.60
N LEU A 94 -19.46 -7.70 21.87
CA LEU A 94 -20.67 -7.13 22.47
C LEU A 94 -21.56 -8.22 23.08
N ARG A 95 -21.59 -9.42 22.48
CA ARG A 95 -22.35 -10.56 22.99
C ARG A 95 -21.86 -11.07 24.36
N GLN A 96 -20.63 -10.72 24.76
CA GLN A 96 -20.03 -11.12 26.03
C GLN A 96 -20.49 -10.26 27.22
N GLY A 97 -21.80 -10.09 27.36
CA GLY A 97 -22.41 -9.45 28.54
C GLY A 97 -22.89 -8.01 28.34
N TYR A 98 -22.78 -7.44 27.14
CA TYR A 98 -23.30 -6.10 26.85
C TYR A 98 -24.63 -6.14 26.08
N LEU A 99 -24.74 -6.99 25.05
CA LEU A 99 -25.92 -7.14 24.21
C LEU A 99 -26.25 -8.62 24.01
N ARG A 100 -27.54 -8.97 23.94
CA ARG A 100 -27.96 -10.37 23.77
C ARG A 100 -27.79 -10.86 22.33
N ASP A 101 -28.23 -10.05 21.37
CA ASP A 101 -28.15 -10.37 19.94
C ASP A 101 -27.78 -9.10 19.16
N PRO A 102 -26.49 -8.71 19.17
CA PRO A 102 -26.04 -7.50 18.51
C PRO A 102 -26.06 -7.68 16.99
N ASP A 103 -26.82 -6.83 16.30
CA ASP A 103 -26.75 -6.65 14.84
C ASP A 103 -25.81 -5.47 14.55
N VAL A 104 -24.67 -5.78 13.92
CA VAL A 104 -23.58 -4.86 13.66
C VAL A 104 -23.33 -4.83 12.17
N SER A 105 -23.12 -3.64 11.61
CA SER A 105 -22.56 -3.47 10.27
C SER A 105 -21.33 -2.57 10.29
N VAL A 106 -20.34 -2.92 9.46
CA VAL A 106 -19.10 -2.14 9.32
C VAL A 106 -18.89 -1.76 7.87
N GLU A 107 -18.73 -0.46 7.63
CA GLU A 107 -18.42 0.09 6.31
C GLU A 107 -17.18 0.98 6.38
N ILE A 108 -16.48 1.11 5.27
CA ILE A 108 -15.31 2.00 5.19
C ILE A 108 -15.83 3.41 4.90
N ASP A 109 -15.74 4.29 5.90
CA ASP A 109 -16.07 5.72 5.77
C ASP A 109 -14.99 6.46 4.96
N ARG A 110 -13.71 6.14 5.24
CA ARG A 110 -12.56 6.74 4.56
C ARG A 110 -11.38 5.79 4.55
N TYR A 111 -10.83 5.54 3.37
CA TYR A 111 -9.56 4.84 3.22
C TYR A 111 -8.39 5.71 3.70
N ARG A 112 -7.34 5.09 4.25
CA ARG A 112 -6.06 5.77 4.51
C ARG A 112 -5.54 6.43 3.22
N PRO A 113 -4.93 7.62 3.33
CA PRO A 113 -4.53 8.40 2.17
C PRO A 113 -3.39 7.74 1.39
N ILE A 114 -3.17 8.24 0.18
CA ILE A 114 -1.93 8.03 -0.57
C ILE A 114 -1.05 9.27 -0.45
N PHE A 115 0.24 9.11 -0.77
CA PHE A 115 1.21 10.19 -0.82
C PHE A 115 1.78 10.28 -2.23
N VAL A 116 1.86 11.49 -2.78
CA VAL A 116 2.45 11.74 -4.10
C VAL A 116 3.58 12.74 -3.96
N MET A 117 4.76 12.41 -4.47
CA MET A 117 5.95 13.26 -4.40
C MET A 117 6.89 13.09 -5.61
N GLY A 118 7.90 13.95 -5.68
CA GLY A 118 8.84 14.01 -6.79
C GLY A 118 8.43 15.05 -7.83
N GLU A 119 8.63 14.73 -9.11
CA GLU A 119 8.37 15.62 -10.24
C GLU A 119 6.87 15.72 -10.60
N VAL A 120 6.09 16.28 -9.68
CA VAL A 120 4.66 16.60 -9.80
C VAL A 120 4.38 18.07 -9.48
N GLY A 121 3.22 18.59 -9.90
CA GLY A 121 2.84 19.99 -9.67
C GLY A 121 2.70 20.36 -8.20
N ALA A 122 2.12 19.47 -7.38
CA ALA A 122 1.91 19.65 -5.95
C ALA A 122 2.15 18.33 -5.22
N ALA A 123 3.33 18.17 -4.59
CA ALA A 123 3.58 17.04 -3.72
C ALA A 123 2.75 17.13 -2.44
N GLY A 124 2.25 15.99 -1.95
CA GLY A 124 1.45 15.98 -0.73
C GLY A 124 0.65 14.70 -0.51
N GLN A 125 -0.23 14.78 0.48
CA GLN A 125 -1.16 13.73 0.86
C GLN A 125 -2.48 13.90 0.11
N TYR A 126 -3.01 12.82 -0.47
CA TYR A 126 -4.27 12.82 -1.21
C TYR A 126 -5.20 11.72 -0.74
N SER A 127 -6.51 12.00 -0.75
CA SER A 127 -7.53 11.00 -0.43
C SER A 127 -7.56 9.90 -1.48
N TYR A 128 -7.59 8.65 -1.03
CA TYR A 128 -7.78 7.51 -1.91
C TYR A 128 -9.27 7.32 -2.23
N VAL A 129 -9.55 6.89 -3.46
CA VAL A 129 -10.86 6.38 -3.89
C VAL A 129 -10.67 5.06 -4.64
N PRO A 130 -11.62 4.11 -4.54
CA PRO A 130 -11.53 2.85 -5.29
C PRO A 130 -11.33 3.06 -6.79
N GLY A 131 -10.43 2.29 -7.40
CA GLY A 131 -10.09 2.41 -8.83
C GLY A 131 -9.21 3.60 -9.19
N LEU A 132 -8.55 4.23 -8.20
CA LEU A 132 -7.53 5.24 -8.42
C LEU A 132 -6.27 4.62 -9.03
N THR A 133 -5.75 5.25 -10.08
CA THR A 133 -4.49 4.85 -10.74
C THR A 133 -3.41 5.89 -10.48
N VAL A 134 -2.14 5.52 -10.73
CA VAL A 134 -1.01 6.46 -10.67
C VAL A 134 -1.29 7.72 -11.50
N GLN A 135 -1.73 7.56 -12.75
CA GLN A 135 -2.01 8.68 -13.64
C GLN A 135 -3.06 9.63 -13.07
N LYS A 136 -4.16 9.09 -12.53
CA LYS A 136 -5.21 9.90 -11.90
C LYS A 136 -4.69 10.62 -10.65
N ALA A 137 -3.90 9.94 -9.82
CA ALA A 137 -3.30 10.54 -8.63
C ALA A 137 -2.36 11.71 -8.99
N ILE A 138 -1.55 11.56 -10.04
CA ILE A 138 -0.66 12.63 -10.52
C ILE A 138 -1.47 13.79 -11.10
N ALA A 139 -2.56 13.53 -11.81
CA ALA A 139 -3.46 14.57 -12.30
C ALA A 139 -4.09 15.38 -11.15
N ILE A 140 -4.53 14.71 -10.08
CA ILE A 140 -5.04 15.36 -8.86
C ILE A 140 -3.92 16.17 -8.19
N ALA A 141 -2.68 15.68 -8.24
CA ALA A 141 -1.49 16.35 -7.73
C ALA A 141 -0.95 17.49 -8.64
N GLY A 142 -1.77 18.04 -9.55
CA GLY A 142 -1.37 19.16 -10.41
C GLY A 142 -0.58 18.77 -11.66
N GLY A 143 -0.56 17.49 -12.02
CA GLY A 143 0.10 16.97 -13.21
C GLY A 143 1.60 16.75 -13.05
N PHE A 144 2.23 16.28 -14.13
CA PHE A 144 3.68 16.11 -14.21
C PHE A 144 4.39 17.45 -14.38
N THR A 145 5.58 17.60 -13.79
CA THR A 145 6.48 18.71 -14.16
C THR A 145 7.11 18.45 -15.54
N PRO A 146 7.69 19.47 -16.20
CA PRO A 146 8.41 19.29 -17.47
C PRO A 146 9.61 18.33 -17.41
N ARG A 147 10.12 18.05 -16.20
CA ARG A 147 11.29 17.17 -16.00
C ARG A 147 10.89 15.75 -15.61
N ALA A 148 9.60 15.46 -15.43
CA ALA A 148 9.14 14.17 -14.96
C ALA A 148 9.41 13.03 -15.97
N ASN A 149 9.71 11.85 -15.46
CA ASN A 149 9.55 10.60 -16.18
C ASN A 149 8.06 10.23 -16.20
N GLN A 150 7.46 10.19 -17.39
CA GLN A 150 6.02 9.90 -17.57
C GLN A 150 5.73 8.43 -17.89
N GLU A 151 6.76 7.62 -18.15
CA GLU A 151 6.61 6.20 -18.49
C GLU A 151 6.37 5.34 -17.26
N SER A 152 7.07 5.67 -16.16
CA SER A 152 7.04 4.85 -14.95
C SER A 152 7.31 5.66 -13.70
N VAL A 153 6.70 5.20 -12.61
CA VAL A 153 6.87 5.76 -11.26
C VAL A 153 7.34 4.65 -10.32
N ASP A 154 7.94 5.05 -9.20
CA ASP A 154 8.23 4.10 -8.14
C ASP A 154 7.10 4.17 -7.10
N ILE A 155 6.48 3.04 -6.77
CA ILE A 155 5.50 2.92 -5.69
C ILE A 155 6.17 2.22 -4.51
N THR A 156 6.01 2.80 -3.32
CA THR A 156 6.23 2.13 -2.05
C THR A 156 4.89 1.73 -1.44
N ARG A 157 4.75 0.44 -1.11
CA ARG A 157 3.53 -0.19 -0.61
C ARG A 157 3.83 -1.05 0.60
N ASP A 158 2.97 -0.99 1.61
CA ASP A 158 2.97 -1.94 2.72
C ASP A 158 2.07 -3.13 2.37
N ILE A 159 2.68 -4.32 2.27
CA ILE A 159 1.97 -5.59 2.06
C ILE A 159 2.19 -6.44 3.31
N ASN A 160 1.16 -6.54 4.15
CA ASN A 160 1.17 -7.34 5.39
C ASN A 160 2.34 -7.02 6.34
N GLY A 161 2.64 -5.74 6.53
CA GLY A 161 3.72 -5.25 7.40
C GLY A 161 5.09 -5.24 6.73
N LYS A 162 5.18 -5.67 5.47
CA LYS A 162 6.41 -5.62 4.67
C LYS A 162 6.33 -4.46 3.69
N VAL A 163 7.16 -3.45 3.92
CA VAL A 163 7.32 -2.32 3.00
C VAL A 163 8.13 -2.78 1.79
N MET A 164 7.56 -2.61 0.60
CA MET A 164 8.18 -2.96 -0.67
C MET A 164 8.13 -1.75 -1.61
N THR A 165 9.19 -1.57 -2.40
CA THR A 165 9.24 -0.53 -3.44
C THR A 165 9.42 -1.19 -4.80
N GLY A 166 8.63 -0.75 -5.78
CA GLY A 166 8.65 -1.30 -7.13
C GLY A 166 8.37 -0.23 -8.18
N ARG A 167 8.98 -0.37 -9.36
CA ARG A 167 8.67 0.48 -10.51
C ARG A 167 7.48 -0.07 -11.26
N VAL A 168 6.50 0.80 -11.48
CA VAL A 168 5.19 0.48 -12.08
C VAL A 168 4.90 1.44 -13.25
N GLN A 169 3.93 1.07 -14.08
CA GLN A 169 3.43 1.94 -15.13
C GLN A 169 2.46 2.98 -14.55
N THR A 170 2.28 4.09 -15.26
CA THR A 170 1.31 5.13 -14.86
C THR A 170 -0.14 4.67 -14.93
N SER A 171 -0.43 3.61 -15.68
CA SER A 171 -1.73 2.94 -15.71
C SER A 171 -2.03 2.12 -14.45
N ASP A 172 -1.03 1.76 -13.66
CA ASP A 172 -1.19 0.78 -12.60
C ASP A 172 -2.08 1.34 -11.45
N PRO A 173 -2.93 0.48 -10.87
CA PRO A 173 -3.82 0.89 -9.79
C PRO A 173 -3.06 1.10 -8.49
N LEU A 174 -3.53 2.08 -7.73
CA LEU A 174 -3.06 2.37 -6.39
C LEU A 174 -3.89 1.64 -5.35
N LEU A 175 -3.28 1.41 -4.20
CA LEU A 175 -3.91 0.94 -2.99
C LEU A 175 -3.84 2.01 -1.89
N PRO A 176 -4.76 1.98 -0.91
CA PRO A 176 -4.68 2.84 0.25
C PRO A 176 -3.35 2.71 1.00
N GLY A 177 -2.70 3.84 1.26
CA GLY A 177 -1.40 3.89 1.92
C GLY A 177 -0.19 3.89 0.96
N ASP A 178 -0.42 3.75 -0.35
CA ASP A 178 0.66 3.82 -1.33
C ASP A 178 1.36 5.18 -1.30
N THR A 179 2.66 5.13 -1.51
CA THR A 179 3.49 6.30 -1.76
C THR A 179 4.00 6.26 -3.19
N VAL A 180 3.64 7.27 -3.99
CA VAL A 180 4.01 7.44 -5.39
C VAL A 180 5.17 8.43 -5.49
N TYR A 181 6.29 7.98 -6.04
CA TYR A 181 7.46 8.81 -6.32
C TYR A 181 7.67 8.95 -7.83
N VAL A 182 7.49 10.17 -8.33
CA VAL A 182 7.73 10.51 -9.73
C VAL A 182 9.18 10.96 -9.90
N ARG A 183 9.95 10.17 -10.65
CA ARG A 183 11.37 10.44 -10.90
C ARG A 183 11.56 11.55 -11.93
N GLU A 184 12.71 12.21 -11.88
CA GLU A 184 13.22 13.03 -12.98
C GLU A 184 13.59 12.15 -14.18
N ARG A 185 13.37 12.67 -15.39
CA ARG A 185 13.79 12.06 -16.65
C ARG A 185 15.28 12.24 -16.83
N LEU A 186 15.99 11.13 -17.09
CA LEU A 186 17.38 11.17 -17.51
C LEU A 186 17.43 11.54 -19.00
N PHE A 187 18.29 12.49 -19.34
CA PHE A 187 18.47 13.05 -20.68
C PHE A 187 19.24 12.11 -21.61
#